data_AF-A0A8I3WM88-F1
#
_entry.id   AF-A0A8I3WM88-F1
#
_cell.length_a   1.000
_cell.length_b   1.000
_cell.length_c   1.000
_cell.angle_alpha   90.00
_cell.angle_beta   90.00
_cell.angle_gamma   90.00
#
_symmetry.space_group_name_H-M   'P 1'
#
loop_
_entity.id
_entity.type
_entity.pdbx_description
1 polymer ?
#
loop_
_entity_poly.entity_id
_entity_poly.type
_entity_poly.pdbx_seq_one_letter_code
_entity_poly.pdbx_strand_id
1 'polypeptide(L)'
;MVKQAENICRQARIQLRDNKREFQNWRALKEQLFNKFTLRLVSCVQLASKLSFQSKIISNVTVLNFLQSLGYLHTKEELLESELDVLKSLNFQINLPTPLAYVEILLEVLGYNGCLVPAMRLHATCLTLLDLVYLLHEPIYESLLRASIENSTPSQLQGEKFISVKEDFMLLAVGIIAASAFIQSHECWSQVVEHLQSITGIALASIAEFSYAILTHSVGANTPGRQQSIPPHLAARALKTVASCNT
;
A
#
# COMPACT_ATOMS: atom_id res chain seq x y z
N MET A 1 3.76 -15.89 6.31
CA MET A 1 2.92 -15.74 7.53
C MET A 1 1.49 -16.22 7.34
N VAL A 2 0.79 -15.80 6.28
CA VAL A 2 -0.58 -16.27 5.98
C VAL A 2 -0.68 -17.80 5.91
N LYS A 3 0.23 -18.48 5.20
CA LYS A 3 0.29 -19.95 5.13
C LYS A 3 0.47 -20.65 6.50
N GLN A 4 1.18 -20.02 7.43
CA GLN A 4 1.38 -20.58 8.77
C GLN A 4 0.13 -20.39 9.65
N ALA A 5 -0.53 -19.24 9.53
CA ALA A 5 -1.84 -19.00 10.14
C ALA A 5 -2.92 -19.95 9.55
N GLU A 6 -2.91 -20.17 8.24
CA GLU A 6 -3.78 -21.13 7.55
C GLU A 6 -3.52 -22.57 8.00
N ASN A 7 -2.26 -22.96 8.20
CA ASN A 7 -1.91 -24.29 8.71
C ASN A 7 -2.39 -24.50 10.15
N ILE A 8 -2.24 -23.49 11.02
CA ILE A 8 -2.77 -23.55 12.40
C ILE A 8 -4.30 -23.64 12.37
N CYS A 9 -4.97 -22.85 11.52
CA CYS A 9 -6.42 -22.93 11.33
C CYS A 9 -6.87 -24.29 10.76
N ARG A 10 -6.11 -24.89 9.83
CA ARG A 10 -6.39 -26.24 9.28
C ARG A 10 -6.25 -27.32 10.35
N GLN A 11 -5.17 -27.30 11.13
CA GLN A 11 -4.96 -28.25 12.24
C GLN A 11 -6.06 -28.13 13.29
N ALA A 12 -6.52 -26.92 13.59
CA ALA A 12 -7.65 -26.69 14.46
C ALA A 12 -8.97 -27.24 13.91
N ARG A 13 -9.19 -27.13 12.59
CA ARG A 13 -10.39 -27.65 11.91
C ARG A 13 -10.47 -29.19 11.93
N ILE A 14 -9.32 -29.86 11.97
CA ILE A 14 -9.23 -31.34 12.07
C ILE A 14 -9.62 -31.84 13.46
N GLN A 15 -9.47 -31.02 14.52
CA GLN A 15 -9.84 -31.38 15.89
C GLN A 15 -11.31 -31.06 16.26
N LEU A 16 -12.12 -30.58 15.30
CA LEU A 16 -13.45 -30.03 15.54
C LEU A 16 -14.56 -31.08 15.29
N ARG A 17 -14.83 -31.94 16.28
CA ARG A 17 -16.00 -32.84 16.33
C ARG A 17 -16.44 -33.12 17.78
N ASP A 18 -17.12 -32.17 18.45
CA ASP A 18 -18.26 -32.35 19.39
C ASP A 18 -18.58 -31.14 20.32
N ASN A 19 -19.86 -30.71 20.31
CA ASN A 19 -20.41 -29.45 20.84
C ASN A 19 -20.56 -29.36 22.38
N LYS A 20 -19.61 -28.67 23.04
CA LYS A 20 -19.71 -27.77 24.25
C LYS A 20 -18.31 -27.45 24.79
N ARG A 21 -17.44 -28.47 24.79
CA ARG A 21 -15.97 -28.32 24.92
C ARG A 21 -15.39 -27.48 23.78
N GLU A 22 -16.06 -27.50 22.63
CA GLU A 22 -15.78 -26.67 21.45
C GLU A 22 -15.68 -25.17 21.71
N PHE A 23 -16.57 -24.55 22.50
CA PHE A 23 -16.53 -23.09 22.68
C PHE A 23 -15.36 -22.65 23.59
N GLN A 24 -15.06 -23.45 24.62
CA GLN A 24 -13.92 -23.20 25.51
C GLN A 24 -12.60 -23.51 24.79
N ASN A 25 -12.52 -24.63 24.04
CA ASN A 25 -11.37 -24.94 23.19
C ASN A 25 -11.15 -23.89 22.11
N TRP A 26 -12.22 -23.38 21.49
CA TRP A 26 -12.13 -22.32 20.48
C TRP A 26 -11.66 -21.00 21.08
N ARG A 27 -12.13 -20.64 22.29
CA ARG A 27 -11.65 -19.45 22.99
C ARG A 27 -10.17 -19.55 23.34
N ALA A 28 -9.74 -20.68 23.91
CA ALA A 28 -8.34 -20.93 24.26
C ALA A 28 -7.44 -20.97 23.02
N LEU A 29 -7.90 -21.59 21.93
CA LEU A 29 -7.18 -21.62 20.65
C LEU A 29 -7.08 -20.22 20.03
N LYS A 30 -8.17 -19.46 20.05
CA LYS A 30 -8.20 -18.07 19.57
C LYS A 30 -7.21 -17.22 20.34
N GLU A 31 -7.18 -17.33 21.66
CA GLU A 31 -6.22 -16.64 22.52
C GLU A 31 -4.77 -17.06 22.21
N GLN A 32 -4.50 -18.35 22.05
CA GLN A 32 -3.19 -18.85 21.66
C GLN A 32 -2.75 -18.31 20.28
N LEU A 33 -3.68 -18.21 19.32
CA LEU A 33 -3.45 -17.63 18.01
C LEU A 33 -3.11 -16.13 18.10
N PHE A 34 -3.86 -15.37 18.89
CA PHE A 34 -3.58 -13.93 19.11
C PHE A 34 -2.25 -13.70 19.81
N ASN A 35 -1.92 -14.51 20.82
CA ASN A 35 -0.63 -14.41 21.53
C ASN A 35 0.53 -14.66 20.56
N LYS A 36 0.46 -15.74 19.77
CA LYS A 36 1.46 -16.06 18.74
C LYS A 36 1.53 -15.00 17.65
N PHE A 37 0.39 -14.47 17.22
CA PHE A 37 0.35 -13.42 16.20
C PHE A 37 1.01 -12.13 16.71
N THR A 38 0.71 -11.73 17.94
CA THR A 38 1.30 -10.51 18.55
C THR A 38 2.80 -10.67 18.71
N LEU A 39 3.26 -11.81 19.25
CA LEU A 39 4.69 -12.12 19.33
C LEU A 39 5.36 -12.06 17.95
N ARG A 40 4.72 -12.66 16.94
CA ARG A 40 5.22 -12.66 15.55
C ARG A 40 5.33 -11.25 14.98
N LEU A 41 4.31 -10.42 15.17
CA LEU A 41 4.28 -9.04 14.71
C LEU A 41 5.42 -8.23 15.33
N VAL A 42 5.60 -8.33 16.64
CA VAL A 42 6.67 -7.62 17.34
C VAL A 42 8.05 -8.14 16.96
N SER A 43 8.22 -9.47 16.76
CA SER A 43 9.45 -10.04 16.18
C SER A 43 9.77 -9.46 14.81
N CYS A 44 8.78 -9.29 13.92
CA CYS A 44 9.00 -8.67 12.61
C CYS A 44 9.47 -7.20 12.74
N VAL A 45 8.85 -6.43 13.64
CA VAL A 45 9.26 -5.03 13.91
C VAL A 45 10.69 -4.98 14.46
N GLN A 46 11.02 -5.89 15.38
CA GLN A 46 12.36 -5.98 15.95
C GLN A 46 13.40 -6.32 14.87
N LEU A 47 13.13 -7.31 14.02
CA LEU A 47 14.00 -7.66 12.89
C LEU A 47 14.17 -6.48 11.92
N ALA A 48 13.10 -5.79 11.55
CA ALA A 48 13.17 -4.61 10.72
C ALA A 48 14.06 -3.52 11.34
N SER A 49 13.96 -3.30 12.66
CA SER A 49 14.82 -2.34 13.37
C SER A 49 16.31 -2.74 13.40
N LYS A 50 16.60 -4.06 13.39
CA LYS A 50 17.97 -4.57 13.32
C LYS A 50 18.57 -4.43 11.92
N LEU A 51 17.73 -4.52 10.88
CA LEU A 51 18.13 -4.39 9.47
C LEU A 51 18.25 -2.93 9.02
N SER A 52 17.46 -2.04 9.61
CA SER A 52 17.56 -0.60 9.37
C SER A 52 18.81 -0.04 10.05
N PHE A 53 19.91 0.07 9.29
CA PHE A 53 21.19 0.62 9.76
C PHE A 53 21.12 2.05 10.30
N GLN A 54 20.00 2.75 10.09
CA GLN A 54 19.82 4.17 10.39
C GLN A 54 19.07 4.45 11.70
N SER A 55 18.52 3.43 12.39
CA SER A 55 17.63 3.63 13.55
C SER A 55 18.10 2.92 14.82
N LYS A 56 17.61 3.39 15.98
CA LYS A 56 17.88 2.79 17.30
C LYS A 56 17.34 1.36 17.29
N ILE A 57 18.25 0.38 17.27
CA ILE A 57 17.91 -1.05 17.36
C ILE A 57 16.98 -1.29 18.55
N ILE A 58 15.84 -1.91 18.31
CA ILE A 58 14.90 -2.26 19.38
C ILE A 58 15.47 -3.47 20.14
N SER A 59 15.80 -3.25 21.41
CA SER A 59 16.37 -4.29 22.27
C SER A 59 15.30 -5.30 22.75
N ASN A 60 15.73 -6.52 23.08
CA ASN A 60 14.85 -7.55 23.63
C ASN A 60 14.11 -7.06 24.89
N VAL A 61 14.79 -6.27 25.73
CA VAL A 61 14.17 -5.70 26.95
C VAL A 61 13.02 -4.76 26.60
N THR A 62 13.19 -3.92 25.57
CA THR A 62 12.13 -3.01 25.11
C THR A 62 10.92 -3.77 24.60
N VAL A 63 11.16 -4.82 23.79
CA VAL A 63 10.10 -5.70 23.28
C VAL A 63 9.35 -6.41 24.39
N LEU A 64 10.07 -7.00 25.35
CA LEU A 64 9.45 -7.74 26.44
C LEU A 64 8.63 -6.82 27.36
N ASN A 65 9.13 -5.62 27.67
CA ASN A 65 8.38 -4.63 28.43
C ASN A 65 7.11 -4.19 27.69
N PHE A 66 7.20 -3.99 26.37
CA PHE A 66 6.04 -3.67 25.53
C PHE A 66 4.99 -4.79 25.56
N LEU A 67 5.40 -6.04 25.32
CA LEU A 67 4.53 -7.21 25.38
C LEU A 67 3.88 -7.36 26.76
N GLN A 68 4.65 -7.18 27.83
CA GLN A 68 4.15 -7.22 29.20
C GLN A 68 3.10 -6.13 29.47
N SER A 69 3.29 -4.92 28.95
CA SER A 69 2.32 -3.83 29.09
C SER A 69 0.99 -4.12 28.39
N LEU A 70 0.99 -5.00 27.39
CA LEU A 70 -0.21 -5.49 26.70
C LEU A 70 -0.81 -6.75 27.34
N GLY A 71 -0.21 -7.25 28.43
CA GLY A 71 -0.65 -8.47 29.12
C GLY A 71 -0.05 -9.77 28.58
N TYR A 72 0.91 -9.71 27.67
CA TYR A 72 1.60 -10.88 27.12
C TYR A 72 2.92 -11.14 27.86
N LEU A 73 3.01 -12.30 28.51
CA LEU A 73 4.24 -12.75 29.17
C LEU A 73 5.01 -13.66 28.23
N HIS A 74 6.20 -13.22 27.83
CA HIS A 74 7.10 -13.96 26.96
C HIS A 74 8.51 -13.99 27.53
N THR A 75 9.25 -15.06 27.23
CA THR A 75 10.68 -15.14 27.57
C THR A 75 11.55 -14.60 26.44
N LYS A 76 12.84 -14.38 26.74
CA LYS A 76 13.82 -13.99 25.70
C LYS A 76 14.01 -15.09 24.67
N GLU A 77 13.94 -16.35 25.12
CA GLU A 77 14.08 -17.54 24.30
C GLU A 77 12.92 -17.66 23.31
N GLU A 78 11.68 -17.46 23.77
CA GLU A 78 10.48 -17.46 22.92
C GLU A 78 10.53 -16.33 21.87
N LEU A 79 11.01 -15.15 22.26
CA LEU A 79 11.20 -14.03 21.34
C LEU A 79 12.22 -14.35 20.25
N LEU A 80 13.37 -14.92 20.63
CA LEU A 80 14.43 -15.30 19.70
C LEU A 80 13.98 -16.42 18.75
N GLU A 81 13.27 -17.42 19.26
CA GLU A 81 12.70 -18.49 18.44
C GLU A 81 11.69 -17.94 17.44
N SER A 82 10.82 -17.01 17.87
CA SER A 82 9.89 -16.33 16.97
C SER A 82 10.63 -15.53 15.89
N GLU A 83 11.71 -14.81 16.22
CA GLU A 83 12.53 -14.11 15.21
C GLU A 83 13.15 -15.09 14.20
N LEU A 84 13.75 -16.18 14.68
CA LEU A 84 14.35 -17.21 13.84
C LEU A 84 13.31 -17.84 12.89
N ASP A 85 12.11 -18.10 13.39
CA ASP A 85 11.02 -18.63 12.58
C ASP A 85 10.55 -17.63 11.53
N VAL A 86 10.66 -16.32 11.75
CA VAL A 86 10.31 -15.29 10.75
C VAL A 86 11.31 -15.41 9.61
N LEU A 87 12.59 -15.39 9.96
CA LEU A 87 13.70 -15.48 9.00
C LEU A 87 13.61 -16.76 8.18
N LYS A 88 13.39 -17.92 8.81
CA LYS A 88 13.17 -19.20 8.11
C LYS A 88 11.97 -19.13 7.17
N SER A 89 10.86 -18.54 7.61
CA SER A 89 9.64 -18.42 6.78
C SER A 89 9.84 -17.53 5.56
N LEU A 90 10.79 -16.59 5.62
CA LEU A 90 11.20 -15.72 4.51
C LEU A 90 12.38 -16.32 3.73
N ASN A 91 12.81 -17.56 4.00
CA ASN A 91 14.03 -18.15 3.45
C ASN A 91 15.27 -17.24 3.62
N PHE A 92 15.31 -16.47 4.70
CA PHE A 92 16.33 -15.46 4.99
C PHE A 92 16.46 -14.35 3.92
N GLN A 93 15.47 -14.19 3.04
CA GLN A 93 15.42 -13.13 2.02
C GLN A 93 14.77 -11.86 2.61
N ILE A 94 15.55 -11.11 3.38
CA ILE A 94 15.10 -9.91 4.11
C ILE A 94 15.64 -8.59 3.54
N ASN A 95 16.66 -8.64 2.68
CA ASN A 95 17.28 -7.48 2.05
C ASN A 95 16.67 -7.20 0.67
N LEU A 96 15.34 -7.10 0.62
CA LEU A 96 14.62 -6.78 -0.61
C LEU A 96 14.34 -5.27 -0.69
N PRO A 97 14.35 -4.66 -1.89
CA PRO A 97 13.99 -3.26 -2.05
C PRO A 97 12.58 -2.99 -1.51
N THR A 98 12.45 -1.96 -0.69
CA THR A 98 11.16 -1.49 -0.18
C THR A 98 10.56 -0.47 -1.15
N PRO A 99 9.23 -0.23 -1.10
CA PRO A 99 8.62 0.88 -1.84
C PRO A 99 9.30 2.24 -1.58
N LEU A 100 9.76 2.49 -0.35
CA LEU A 100 10.51 3.70 -0.01
C LEU A 100 11.83 3.81 -0.80
N ALA A 101 12.56 2.70 -0.98
CA ALA A 101 13.80 2.73 -1.76
C ALA A 101 13.55 3.17 -3.21
N TYR A 102 12.46 2.70 -3.84
CA TYR A 102 12.08 3.16 -5.18
C TYR A 102 11.69 4.64 -5.19
N VAL A 103 10.97 5.11 -4.17
CA VAL A 103 10.64 6.54 -4.03
C VAL A 103 11.90 7.39 -3.93
N GLU A 104 12.84 7.04 -3.04
CA GLU A 104 14.09 7.78 -2.85
C GLU A 104 14.94 7.81 -4.12
N ILE A 105 15.09 6.67 -4.81
CA ILE A 105 15.81 6.59 -6.09
C ILE A 105 15.17 7.51 -7.13
N LEU A 106 13.85 7.47 -7.29
CA LEU A 106 13.15 8.29 -8.28
C LEU A 106 13.22 9.79 -7.94
N LEU A 107 13.12 10.16 -6.67
CA LEU A 107 13.27 11.55 -6.23
C LEU A 107 14.68 12.09 -6.53
N GLU A 108 15.71 11.27 -6.33
CA GLU A 108 17.09 11.62 -6.68
C GLU A 108 17.24 11.84 -8.19
N VAL A 109 16.71 10.92 -9.01
CA VAL A 109 16.76 11.04 -10.49
C VAL A 109 15.96 12.26 -10.98
N LEU A 110 14.81 12.56 -10.38
CA LEU A 110 14.03 13.76 -10.69
C LEU A 110 14.82 15.04 -10.37
N GLY A 111 15.50 15.07 -9.22
CA GLY A 111 16.38 16.18 -8.83
C GLY A 111 17.54 16.36 -9.81
N TYR A 112 18.19 15.26 -10.19
CA TYR A 112 19.29 15.26 -11.17
C TYR A 112 18.83 15.77 -12.55
N ASN A 113 17.62 15.41 -12.99
CA ASN A 113 17.04 15.83 -14.25
C ASN A 113 16.50 17.28 -14.24
N GLY A 114 16.69 18.03 -13.15
CA GLY A 114 16.32 19.44 -13.06
C GLY A 114 14.83 19.68 -12.83
N CYS A 115 14.09 18.69 -12.30
CA CYS A 115 12.69 18.89 -11.92
C CYS A 115 12.61 19.92 -10.78
N LEU A 116 11.90 21.04 -11.00
CA LEU A 116 11.87 22.21 -10.11
C LEU A 116 10.97 22.01 -8.87
N VAL A 117 11.02 20.83 -8.25
CA VAL A 117 10.22 20.50 -7.07
C VAL A 117 11.14 20.42 -5.85
N PRO A 118 10.77 21.03 -4.70
CA PRO A 118 11.58 20.94 -3.48
C PRO A 118 11.60 19.49 -2.96
N ALA A 119 12.63 18.73 -3.34
CA ALA A 119 12.76 17.30 -3.09
C ALA A 119 12.55 16.91 -1.61
N MET A 120 13.06 17.71 -0.67
CA MET A 120 12.87 17.45 0.77
C MET A 120 11.40 17.55 1.21
N ARG A 121 10.66 18.54 0.69
CA ARG A 121 9.22 18.65 0.99
C ARG A 121 8.50 17.48 0.34
N LEU A 122 8.81 17.16 -0.91
CA LEU A 122 8.21 16.05 -1.66
C LEU A 122 8.40 14.72 -0.92
N HIS A 123 9.62 14.44 -0.47
CA HIS A 123 9.96 13.26 0.31
C HIS A 123 9.12 13.10 1.58
N ALA A 124 8.92 14.17 2.36
CA ALA A 124 8.12 14.10 3.59
C ALA A 124 6.64 13.75 3.31
N THR A 125 6.06 14.29 2.22
CA THR A 125 4.71 13.91 1.81
C THR A 125 4.67 12.48 1.27
N CYS A 126 5.69 12.03 0.52
CA CYS A 126 5.80 10.66 0.06
C CYS A 126 5.79 9.65 1.22
N LEU A 127 6.54 9.91 2.30
CA LEU A 127 6.54 9.08 3.51
C LEU A 127 5.13 8.98 4.12
N THR A 128 4.46 10.12 4.26
CA THR A 128 3.09 10.18 4.81
C THR A 128 2.10 9.38 3.96
N LEU A 129 2.19 9.50 2.63
CA LEU A 129 1.33 8.76 1.71
C LEU A 129 1.66 7.27 1.65
N LEU A 130 2.94 6.89 1.79
CA LEU A 130 3.32 5.48 1.90
C LEU A 130 2.70 4.85 3.14
N ASP A 131 2.79 5.50 4.30
CA ASP A 131 2.13 5.04 5.53
C ASP A 131 0.62 4.88 5.33
N LEU A 132 -0.02 5.86 4.69
CA LEU A 132 -1.44 5.78 4.36
C LEU A 132 -1.75 4.59 3.43
N VAL A 133 -0.96 4.36 2.38
CA VAL A 133 -1.16 3.22 1.47
C VAL A 133 -0.98 1.89 2.19
N TYR A 134 -0.03 1.78 3.12
CA TYR A 134 0.10 0.57 3.94
C TYR A 134 -1.13 0.35 4.84
N LEU A 135 -1.71 1.41 5.40
CA LEU A 135 -2.89 1.33 6.26
C LEU A 135 -4.20 1.08 5.46
N LEU A 136 -4.34 1.70 4.29
CA LEU A 136 -5.52 1.67 3.43
C LEU A 136 -5.27 0.87 2.13
N HIS A 137 -4.41 -0.15 2.22
CA HIS A 137 -3.98 -0.94 1.07
C HIS A 137 -5.16 -1.48 0.26
N GLU A 138 -6.07 -2.21 0.91
CA GLU A 138 -7.16 -2.86 0.20
C GLU A 138 -8.13 -1.85 -0.44
N PRO A 139 -8.63 -0.81 0.26
CA PRO A 139 -9.48 0.22 -0.37
C PRO A 139 -8.84 0.91 -1.57
N ILE A 140 -7.56 1.29 -1.48
CA ILE A 140 -6.86 2.02 -2.54
C ILE A 140 -6.70 1.16 -3.79
N TYR A 141 -6.23 -0.08 -3.63
CA TYR A 141 -6.06 -0.99 -4.76
C TYR A 141 -7.39 -1.45 -5.36
N GLU A 142 -8.45 -1.58 -4.55
CA GLU A 142 -9.80 -1.83 -5.07
C GLU A 142 -10.34 -0.64 -5.87
N SER A 143 -10.06 0.60 -5.45
CA SER A 143 -10.39 1.79 -6.22
C SER A 143 -9.63 1.84 -7.54
N LEU A 144 -8.33 1.51 -7.53
CA LEU A 144 -7.51 1.44 -8.72
C LEU A 144 -7.99 0.35 -9.69
N LEU A 145 -8.34 -0.83 -9.18
CA LEU A 145 -8.91 -1.91 -9.97
C LEU A 145 -10.19 -1.45 -10.67
N ARG A 146 -11.14 -0.88 -9.93
CA ARG A 146 -12.40 -0.36 -10.47
C ARG A 146 -12.19 0.71 -11.54
N ALA A 147 -11.22 1.60 -11.35
CA ALA A 147 -10.86 2.61 -12.35
C ALA A 147 -10.36 1.95 -13.65
N SER A 148 -9.49 0.95 -13.55
CA SER A 148 -8.85 0.30 -14.71
C SER A 148 -9.78 -0.53 -15.60
N ILE A 149 -10.91 -1.01 -15.05
CA ILE A 149 -11.87 -1.86 -15.77
C ILE A 149 -13.11 -1.11 -16.24
N GLU A 150 -13.22 0.19 -15.94
CA GLU A 150 -14.41 1.04 -16.19
C GLU A 150 -15.74 0.40 -15.72
N ASN A 151 -15.67 -0.50 -14.74
CA ASN A 151 -16.79 -1.30 -14.23
C ASN A 151 -16.86 -1.22 -12.72
N SER A 152 -18.08 -1.08 -12.18
CA SER A 152 -18.32 -0.91 -10.74
C SER A 152 -18.06 -2.19 -9.93
N THR A 153 -18.06 -3.37 -10.57
CA THR A 153 -17.93 -4.67 -9.91
C THR A 153 -16.88 -5.55 -10.61
N PRO A 154 -15.65 -5.65 -10.09
CA PRO A 154 -14.62 -6.53 -10.62
C PRO A 154 -15.02 -8.01 -10.50
N SER A 155 -14.72 -8.79 -11.53
CA SER A 155 -14.82 -10.25 -11.48
C SER A 155 -13.63 -10.87 -10.73
N GLN A 156 -13.79 -12.09 -10.23
CA GLN A 156 -12.72 -12.82 -9.53
C GLN A 156 -11.45 -12.94 -10.40
N LEU A 157 -11.61 -13.27 -11.69
CA LEU A 157 -10.48 -13.42 -12.62
C LEU A 157 -9.74 -12.09 -12.88
N GLN A 158 -10.45 -10.96 -12.83
CA GLN A 158 -9.81 -9.64 -12.88
C GLN A 158 -9.03 -9.36 -11.60
N GLY A 159 -9.57 -9.70 -10.43
CA GLY A 159 -8.88 -9.60 -9.15
C GLY A 159 -7.58 -10.42 -9.11
N GLU A 160 -7.62 -11.66 -9.62
CA GLU A 160 -6.43 -12.53 -9.68
C GLU A 160 -5.34 -11.97 -10.61
N LYS A 161 -5.72 -11.43 -11.77
CA LYS A 161 -4.78 -10.76 -12.67
C LYS A 161 -4.20 -9.47 -12.09
N PHE A 162 -4.94 -8.81 -11.22
CA PHE A 162 -4.55 -7.55 -10.59
C PHE A 162 -3.54 -7.73 -9.44
N ILE A 163 -3.28 -8.97 -9.00
CA ILE A 163 -2.26 -9.25 -7.98
C ILE A 163 -0.89 -8.72 -8.40
N SER A 164 -0.52 -8.83 -9.68
CA SER A 164 0.75 -8.28 -10.17
C SER A 164 0.87 -6.76 -10.00
N VAL A 165 -0.25 -6.03 -10.09
CA VAL A 165 -0.31 -4.58 -9.84
C VAL A 165 -0.14 -4.27 -8.35
N LYS A 166 -0.72 -5.10 -7.47
CA LYS A 166 -0.53 -4.99 -6.01
C LYS A 166 0.92 -5.22 -5.59
N GLU A 167 1.68 -6.01 -6.34
CA GLU A 167 3.08 -6.36 -6.06
C GLU A 167 4.09 -5.46 -6.79
N ASP A 168 3.64 -4.53 -7.66
CA ASP A 168 4.53 -3.63 -8.39
C ASP A 168 4.90 -2.39 -7.56
N PHE A 169 6.07 -2.46 -6.90
CA PHE A 169 6.60 -1.36 -6.09
C PHE A 169 7.05 -0.15 -6.91
N MET A 170 7.44 -0.32 -8.18
CA MET A 170 7.80 0.81 -9.04
C MET A 170 6.55 1.62 -9.37
N LEU A 171 5.47 0.94 -9.76
CA LEU A 171 4.17 1.55 -10.03
C LEU A 171 3.60 2.24 -8.77
N LEU A 172 3.74 1.62 -7.60
CA LEU A 172 3.40 2.28 -6.33
C LEU A 172 4.24 3.55 -6.10
N ALA A 173 5.56 3.49 -6.29
CA ALA A 173 6.45 4.62 -6.05
C ALA A 173 6.13 5.82 -6.96
N VAL A 174 5.90 5.60 -8.26
CA VAL A 174 5.49 6.69 -9.17
C VAL A 174 4.12 7.26 -8.80
N GLY A 175 3.17 6.43 -8.36
CA GLY A 175 1.86 6.87 -7.88
C GLY A 175 1.96 7.74 -6.63
N ILE A 176 2.80 7.36 -5.67
CA ILE A 176 3.09 8.13 -4.44
C ILE A 176 3.73 9.47 -4.76
N ILE A 177 4.74 9.51 -5.63
CA ILE A 177 5.43 10.75 -6.00
C ILE A 177 4.47 11.69 -6.72
N ALA A 178 3.68 11.18 -7.67
CA ALA A 178 2.68 11.96 -8.39
C ALA A 178 1.60 12.52 -7.44
N ALA A 179 1.06 11.71 -6.52
CA ALA A 179 0.10 12.17 -5.53
C ALA A 179 0.71 13.23 -4.58
N SER A 180 1.96 13.05 -4.18
CA SER A 180 2.68 14.00 -3.32
C SER A 180 2.92 15.34 -4.03
N ALA A 181 3.29 15.30 -5.31
CA ALA A 181 3.47 16.49 -6.12
C ALA A 181 2.15 17.26 -6.26
N PHE A 182 1.04 16.54 -6.47
CA PHE A 182 -0.30 17.12 -6.54
C PHE A 182 -0.69 17.87 -5.26
N ILE A 183 -0.44 17.26 -4.09
CA ILE A 183 -0.75 17.86 -2.78
C ILE A 183 0.05 19.15 -2.54
N GLN A 184 1.32 19.19 -2.99
CA GLN A 184 2.20 20.33 -2.72
C GLN A 184 2.04 21.47 -3.72
N SER A 185 1.97 21.15 -5.00
CA SER A 185 1.84 22.13 -6.07
C SER A 185 1.22 21.49 -7.30
N HIS A 186 -0.05 21.79 -7.54
CA HIS A 186 -0.76 21.36 -8.74
C HIS A 186 -0.05 21.82 -10.03
N GLU A 187 0.67 22.96 -9.99
CA GLU A 187 1.38 23.52 -11.14
C GLU A 187 2.55 22.64 -11.61
N CYS A 188 3.22 21.95 -10.69
CA CYS A 188 4.38 21.11 -10.99
C CYS A 188 3.99 19.65 -11.29
N TRP A 189 2.73 19.27 -11.08
CA TRP A 189 2.29 17.88 -11.18
C TRP A 189 2.49 17.29 -12.57
N SER A 190 2.11 18.02 -13.63
CA SER A 190 2.24 17.55 -15.02
C SER A 190 3.71 17.27 -15.36
N GLN A 191 4.60 18.20 -15.03
CA GLN A 191 6.04 18.05 -15.24
C GLN A 191 6.59 16.82 -14.49
N VAL A 192 6.22 16.62 -13.22
CA VAL A 192 6.66 15.45 -12.45
C VAL A 192 6.21 14.15 -13.12
N VAL A 193 4.95 14.06 -13.52
CA VAL A 193 4.39 12.84 -14.13
C VAL A 193 5.01 12.55 -15.50
N GLU A 194 5.30 13.58 -16.31
CA GLU A 194 6.04 13.45 -17.56
C GLU A 194 7.47 12.93 -17.35
N HIS A 195 8.21 13.47 -16.37
CA HIS A 195 9.54 12.96 -16.05
C HIS A 195 9.49 11.53 -15.52
N LEU A 196 8.53 11.19 -14.66
CA LEU A 196 8.36 9.81 -14.15
C LEU A 196 8.08 8.83 -15.28
N GLN A 197 7.22 9.18 -16.25
CA GLN A 197 7.02 8.37 -17.46
C GLN A 197 8.35 8.21 -18.22
N SER A 198 9.09 9.29 -18.44
CA SER A 198 10.35 9.23 -19.19
C SER A 198 11.41 8.35 -18.49
N ILE A 199 11.43 8.32 -17.16
CA ILE A 199 12.40 7.56 -16.36
C ILE A 199 12.01 6.07 -16.31
N THR A 200 10.73 5.79 -16.10
CA THR A 200 10.25 4.43 -15.78
C THR A 200 9.61 3.68 -16.94
N GLY A 201 9.20 4.40 -17.99
CA GLY A 201 8.41 3.86 -19.10
C GLY A 201 6.94 3.60 -18.76
N ILE A 202 6.49 3.88 -17.53
CA ILE A 202 5.11 3.69 -17.11
C ILE A 202 4.22 4.75 -17.76
N ALA A 203 3.10 4.34 -18.35
CA ALA A 203 2.19 5.25 -19.05
C ALA A 203 1.63 6.33 -18.11
N LEU A 204 1.52 7.57 -18.62
CA LEU A 204 0.96 8.71 -17.87
C LEU A 204 -0.41 8.39 -17.26
N ALA A 205 -1.28 7.68 -18.01
CA ALA A 205 -2.59 7.27 -17.55
C ALA A 205 -2.49 6.39 -16.29
N SER A 206 -1.59 5.41 -16.27
CA SER A 206 -1.40 4.52 -15.11
C SER A 206 -0.85 5.27 -13.89
N ILE A 207 0.11 6.19 -14.10
CA ILE A 207 0.63 7.06 -13.03
C ILE A 207 -0.49 7.93 -12.46
N ALA A 208 -1.28 8.56 -13.35
CA ALA A 208 -2.37 9.44 -12.97
C ALA A 208 -3.48 8.70 -12.22
N GLU A 209 -3.93 7.55 -12.72
CA GLU A 209 -4.97 6.72 -12.10
C GLU A 209 -4.58 6.26 -10.71
N PHE A 210 -3.34 5.80 -10.52
CA PHE A 210 -2.87 5.41 -9.19
C PHE A 210 -2.75 6.61 -8.26
N SER A 211 -2.20 7.73 -8.74
CA SER A 211 -2.13 8.96 -7.94
C SER A 211 -3.53 9.42 -7.49
N TYR A 212 -4.53 9.32 -8.37
CA TYR A 212 -5.92 9.66 -8.07
C TYR A 212 -6.55 8.69 -7.05
N ALA A 213 -6.29 7.39 -7.17
CA ALA A 213 -6.74 6.40 -6.19
C ALA A 213 -6.18 6.72 -4.80
N ILE A 214 -4.89 7.04 -4.70
CA ILE A 214 -4.26 7.46 -3.44
C ILE A 214 -4.92 8.74 -2.91
N LEU A 215 -5.05 9.78 -3.74
CA LEU A 215 -5.63 11.08 -3.35
C LEU A 215 -7.08 10.97 -2.86
N THR A 216 -7.89 10.14 -3.51
CA THR A 216 -9.30 9.89 -3.15
C THR A 216 -9.42 9.38 -1.71
N HIS A 217 -8.46 8.55 -1.27
CA HIS A 217 -8.40 8.02 0.09
C HIS A 217 -7.57 8.89 1.06
N SER A 218 -6.86 9.91 0.57
CA SER A 218 -5.99 10.79 1.37
C SER A 218 -6.67 12.10 1.78
N VAL A 219 -7.39 12.76 0.87
CA VAL A 219 -7.89 14.14 1.06
C VAL A 219 -9.40 14.17 1.36
N GLY A 220 -10.07 13.01 1.40
CA GLY A 220 -11.53 12.95 1.39
C GLY A 220 -12.09 13.39 0.03
N ALA A 221 -13.41 13.27 -0.17
CA ALA A 221 -14.11 13.38 -1.46
C ALA A 221 -14.09 14.76 -2.16
N ASN A 222 -13.04 15.58 -1.97
CA ASN A 222 -12.79 16.82 -2.70
C ASN A 222 -11.63 16.63 -3.71
N THR A 223 -11.56 15.48 -4.38
CA THR A 223 -10.72 15.37 -5.58
C THR A 223 -11.26 16.32 -6.66
N PRO A 224 -10.39 16.89 -7.53
CA PRO A 224 -10.86 17.70 -8.65
C PRO A 224 -11.77 16.82 -9.49
N GLY A 225 -13.01 17.26 -9.65
CA GLY A 225 -13.96 16.56 -10.50
C GLY A 225 -13.31 16.31 -11.86
N ARG A 226 -13.28 15.04 -12.27
CA ARG A 226 -13.20 14.64 -13.66
C ARG A 226 -14.14 15.57 -14.41
N GLN A 227 -13.62 16.52 -15.19
CA GLN A 227 -14.45 17.44 -15.96
C GLN A 227 -15.46 16.58 -16.71
N GLN A 228 -16.71 16.64 -16.26
CA GLN A 228 -17.81 16.00 -16.95
C GLN A 228 -17.82 16.59 -18.35
N SER A 229 -17.68 15.72 -19.32
CA SER A 229 -18.01 15.97 -20.71
C SER A 229 -19.27 16.86 -20.78
N ILE A 230 -19.06 18.04 -21.35
CA ILE A 230 -20.01 19.00 -21.93
C ILE A 230 -21.49 18.55 -21.84
N PRO A 231 -22.38 19.29 -21.16
CA PRO A 231 -23.80 18.98 -21.17
C PRO A 231 -24.35 18.98 -22.61
N PRO A 232 -25.24 18.03 -22.98
CA PRO A 232 -25.71 17.82 -24.36
C PRO A 232 -26.50 19.00 -24.94
N HIS A 233 -26.71 20.07 -24.17
CA HIS A 233 -27.43 21.26 -24.61
C HIS A 233 -26.55 22.35 -25.28
N LEU A 234 -25.21 22.19 -25.27
CA LEU A 234 -24.29 23.09 -26.00
C LEU A 234 -23.83 22.50 -27.36
N ALA A 235 -23.87 21.18 -27.54
CA ALA A 235 -23.61 20.55 -28.84
C ALA A 235 -24.72 20.82 -29.87
N ALA A 236 -25.97 21.02 -29.41
CA ALA A 236 -27.11 21.29 -30.29
C ALA A 236 -27.11 22.72 -30.90
N ARG A 237 -26.27 23.64 -30.40
CA ARG A 237 -26.19 25.02 -30.91
C ARG A 237 -25.03 25.25 -31.88
N ALA A 238 -24.02 24.40 -31.87
CA ALA A 238 -22.91 24.42 -32.84
C ALA A 238 -23.30 23.77 -34.19
N LEU A 239 -24.26 22.82 -34.19
CA LEU A 239 -24.74 22.19 -35.43
C LEU A 239 -25.84 22.99 -36.16
N LYS A 240 -26.45 24.00 -35.52
CA LYS A 240 -27.44 24.89 -36.17
C LYS A 240 -26.86 26.15 -36.80
N THR A 241 -25.59 26.46 -36.56
CA THR A 241 -24.91 27.64 -37.14
C THR A 241 -24.13 27.33 -38.42
N VAL A 242 -23.87 26.05 -38.73
CA VAL A 242 -23.19 25.64 -39.98
C VAL A 242 -24.17 25.37 -41.14
N ALA A 243 -25.47 25.19 -40.86
CA ALA A 243 -26.49 24.91 -41.88
C ALA A 243 -27.21 26.15 -42.47
N SER A 244 -26.81 27.38 -42.09
CA SER A 244 -27.44 28.63 -42.57
C SER A 244 -26.56 29.50 -43.47
N CYS A 245 -25.38 29.03 -43.87
CA CYS A 245 -24.56 29.69 -44.90
C CYS A 245 -24.32 28.70 -46.04
N ASN A 246 -25.32 28.51 -46.88
CA ASN A 246 -25.20 28.07 -48.28
C ASN A 246 -26.56 28.30 -48.96
N THR A 247 -26.73 29.51 -49.47
CA THR A 247 -27.62 29.87 -50.59
C THR A 247 -26.79 30.70 -51.55
#